data_AF-A0A1G0G1W9-F1
#
_entry.id   AF-A0A1G0G1W9-F1
#
_cell.length_a   1.000
_cell.length_b   1.000
_cell.length_c   1.000
_cell.angle_alpha   90.00
_cell.angle_beta   90.00
_cell.angle_gamma   90.00
#
_symmetry.space_group_name_H-M   'P 1'
#
loop_
_entity.id
_entity.type
_entity.pdbx_description
1 polymer ?
#
loop_
_entity_poly.entity_id
_entity_poly.type
_entity_poly.pdbx_seq_one_letter_code
_entity_poly.pdbx_strand_id
1 'polypeptide(L)'
;MLPKQSSMMDKLYGSDIAKIVYNRCQELGQDFNERVQSYVYDTIWAKPGLLLKEKSLITVVTLIALNKAEQLKIHLWGLFYQGGSAQDILNLLAYMKQQGYLARIDKAIAILEMAQKEFNHLTKRSLSNVNQTLIFDDQVKEKRMIDLVAQIILGNHDKIETCLKQVILDHALTIEEIKLILQHVAVYGGFPIEMNGLSILNKII
;
A
#
# COMPACT_ATOMS: atom_id res chain seq x y z
N MET A 1 24.04 -22.42 3.71
CA MET A 1 24.06 -20.99 4.08
C MET A 1 22.63 -20.58 4.36
N LEU A 2 22.35 -19.87 5.45
CA LEU A 2 21.04 -19.22 5.59
C LEU A 2 20.88 -18.20 4.44
N PRO A 3 19.70 -18.09 3.83
CA PRO A 3 19.52 -17.19 2.71
C PRO A 3 19.78 -15.75 3.12
N LYS A 4 20.35 -14.96 2.21
CA LYS A 4 20.70 -13.58 2.50
C LYS A 4 19.43 -12.75 2.53
N GLN A 5 19.19 -12.05 3.64
CA GLN A 5 18.14 -11.04 3.72
C GLN A 5 18.32 -9.99 2.60
N SER A 6 17.22 -9.64 1.94
CA SER A 6 17.21 -8.60 0.90
C SER A 6 17.64 -7.25 1.48
N SER A 7 18.56 -6.55 0.79
CA SER A 7 18.92 -5.18 1.15
C SER A 7 17.78 -4.19 0.88
N MET A 8 16.83 -4.55 0.01
CA MET A 8 15.60 -3.78 -0.20
C MET A 8 14.71 -3.83 1.04
N MET A 9 14.68 -4.96 1.76
CA MET A 9 13.95 -5.07 3.01
C MET A 9 14.52 -4.12 4.08
N ASP A 10 15.84 -4.02 4.19
CA ASP A 10 16.51 -3.05 5.06
C ASP A 10 16.19 -1.61 4.65
N LYS A 11 16.23 -1.32 3.34
CA LYS A 11 15.87 0.00 2.82
C LYS A 11 14.41 0.35 3.13
N LEU A 12 13.51 -0.63 3.08
CA LEU A 12 12.06 -0.44 3.25
C LEU A 12 11.67 -0.23 4.73
N TYR A 13 12.23 -1.02 5.64
CA TYR A 13 11.78 -1.08 7.03
C TYR A 13 12.81 -0.61 8.07
N GLY A 14 14.08 -0.49 7.69
CA GLY A 14 15.19 -0.43 8.63
C GLY A 14 15.61 -1.81 9.15
N SER A 15 16.85 -1.92 9.61
CA SER A 15 17.51 -3.21 9.88
C SER A 15 16.80 -4.10 10.90
N ASP A 16 16.24 -3.51 11.95
CA ASP A 16 15.67 -4.28 13.05
C ASP A 16 14.32 -4.86 12.67
N ILE A 17 13.49 -4.07 11.99
CA ILE A 17 12.20 -4.53 11.49
C ILE A 17 12.38 -5.47 10.29
N ALA A 18 13.36 -5.24 9.43
CA ALA A 18 13.70 -6.16 8.34
C ALA A 18 14.01 -7.57 8.88
N LYS A 19 14.81 -7.69 9.94
CA LYS A 19 15.08 -8.98 10.59
C LYS A 19 13.82 -9.67 11.10
N ILE A 20 12.89 -8.92 11.69
CA ILE A 20 11.61 -9.48 12.16
C ILE A 20 10.80 -10.02 10.98
N VAL A 21 10.69 -9.27 9.89
CA VAL A 21 9.96 -9.71 8.69
C VAL A 21 10.61 -10.93 8.06
N TYR A 22 11.95 -10.91 7.93
CA TYR A 22 12.72 -12.05 7.42
C TYR A 22 12.47 -13.31 8.24
N ASN A 23 12.55 -13.23 9.56
CA ASN A 23 12.37 -14.39 10.44
C ASN A 23 10.96 -14.97 10.36
N ARG A 24 9.92 -14.13 10.26
CA ARG A 24 8.54 -14.60 10.03
C ARG A 24 8.38 -15.34 8.71
N CYS A 25 9.04 -14.88 7.65
CA CYS A 25 9.05 -15.61 6.38
C CYS A 25 9.84 -16.92 6.48
N GLN A 26 10.92 -16.94 7.26
CA GLN A 26 11.73 -18.14 7.52
C GLN A 26 10.94 -19.24 8.23
N GLU A 27 9.99 -18.89 9.11
CA GLU A 27 9.09 -19.84 9.78
C GLU A 27 8.20 -20.62 8.79
N LEU A 28 7.94 -20.07 7.58
CA LEU A 28 7.18 -20.74 6.52
C LEU A 28 8.04 -21.71 5.69
N GLY A 29 9.35 -21.74 5.93
CA GLY A 29 10.30 -22.60 5.22
C GLY A 29 11.32 -21.82 4.39
N GLN A 30 12.52 -22.40 4.30
CA GLN A 30 13.66 -21.75 3.64
C GLN A 30 13.39 -21.43 2.17
N ASP A 31 12.95 -22.41 1.38
CA ASP A 31 12.70 -22.23 -0.06
C ASP A 31 11.64 -21.15 -0.33
N PHE A 32 10.64 -21.04 0.54
CA PHE A 32 9.63 -20.00 0.42
C PHE A 32 10.21 -18.63 0.77
N ASN A 33 10.97 -18.53 1.86
CA ASN A 33 11.62 -17.28 2.24
C ASN A 33 12.58 -16.79 1.14
N GLU A 34 13.36 -17.68 0.52
CA GLU A 34 14.24 -17.34 -0.61
C GLU A 34 13.48 -16.68 -1.77
N ARG A 35 12.30 -17.21 -2.13
CA ARG A 35 11.43 -16.61 -3.14
C ARG A 35 10.84 -15.29 -2.70
N VAL A 36 10.50 -15.14 -1.42
CA VAL A 36 10.04 -13.86 -0.88
C VAL A 36 11.15 -12.81 -0.97
N GLN A 37 12.39 -13.15 -0.57
CA GLN A 37 13.52 -12.23 -0.68
C GLN A 37 13.77 -11.82 -2.13
N SER A 38 13.86 -12.78 -3.06
CA SER A 38 14.24 -12.50 -4.44
C SER A 38 13.10 -11.86 -5.26
N TYR A 39 11.87 -12.37 -5.15
CA TYR A 39 10.76 -11.90 -5.98
C TYR A 39 10.04 -10.72 -5.33
N VAL A 40 9.57 -10.86 -4.09
CA VAL A 40 8.78 -9.78 -3.47
C VAL A 40 9.68 -8.55 -3.24
N TYR A 41 10.85 -8.74 -2.62
CA TYR A 41 11.69 -7.60 -2.24
C TYR A 41 12.65 -7.16 -3.35
N ASP A 42 13.51 -8.06 -3.85
CA ASP A 42 14.54 -7.70 -4.83
C ASP A 42 14.01 -7.49 -6.25
N THR A 43 12.76 -7.92 -6.54
CA THR A 43 12.11 -7.67 -7.83
C THR A 43 11.00 -6.63 -7.71
N ILE A 44 9.91 -6.92 -6.97
CA ILE A 44 8.71 -6.07 -6.96
C ILE A 44 8.95 -4.74 -6.21
N TRP A 45 9.46 -4.80 -4.98
CA TRP A 45 9.79 -3.58 -4.22
C TRP A 45 10.97 -2.81 -4.81
N ALA A 46 11.97 -3.50 -5.36
CA ALA A 46 13.14 -2.86 -5.97
C ALA A 46 12.86 -2.21 -7.34
N LYS A 47 11.77 -2.60 -8.03
CA LYS A 47 11.47 -2.11 -9.38
C LYS A 47 11.40 -0.58 -9.44
N PRO A 48 12.16 0.10 -10.31
CA PRO A 48 12.10 1.56 -10.41
C PRO A 48 10.76 2.05 -11.00
N GLY A 49 10.48 3.34 -10.85
CA GLY A 49 9.32 4.02 -11.44
C GLY A 49 8.28 4.51 -10.42
N LEU A 50 8.22 3.89 -9.24
CA LEU A 50 7.46 4.38 -8.09
C LEU A 50 8.39 4.53 -6.89
N LEU A 51 8.18 5.59 -6.10
CA LEU A 51 8.85 5.80 -4.83
C LEU A 51 8.46 4.69 -3.83
N LEU A 52 9.37 4.36 -2.91
CA LEU A 52 9.05 3.39 -1.85
C LEU A 52 7.88 3.85 -0.98
N LYS A 53 7.74 5.17 -0.75
CA LYS A 53 6.57 5.75 -0.09
C LYS A 53 5.26 5.44 -0.85
N GLU A 54 5.26 5.58 -2.18
CA GLU A 54 4.09 5.29 -3.02
C GLU A 54 3.74 3.79 -2.98
N LYS A 55 4.74 2.91 -3.09
CA LYS A 55 4.55 1.46 -2.95
C LYS A 55 4.01 1.06 -1.58
N SER A 56 4.52 1.68 -0.52
CA SER A 56 3.98 1.51 0.84
C SER A 56 2.54 1.98 0.93
N LEU A 57 2.19 3.11 0.33
CA LEU A 57 0.82 3.61 0.28
C LEU A 57 -0.13 2.65 -0.46
N ILE A 58 0.26 2.17 -1.65
CA ILE A 58 -0.48 1.14 -2.42
C ILE A 58 -0.72 -0.10 -1.57
N THR A 59 0.31 -0.55 -0.85
CA THR A 59 0.23 -1.73 0.03
C THR A 59 -0.74 -1.49 1.19
N VAL A 60 -0.65 -0.33 1.85
CA VAL A 60 -1.54 0.05 2.95
C VAL A 60 -2.99 0.11 2.47
N VAL A 61 -3.28 0.76 1.33
CA VAL A 61 -4.63 0.81 0.75
C VAL A 61 -5.16 -0.60 0.47
N THR A 62 -4.32 -1.45 -0.13
CA THR A 62 -4.66 -2.85 -0.42
C THR A 62 -5.05 -3.62 0.84
N LEU A 63 -4.24 -3.52 1.89
CA LEU A 63 -4.46 -4.24 3.14
C LEU A 63 -5.68 -3.73 3.92
N ILE A 64 -5.98 -2.43 3.85
CA ILE A 64 -7.22 -1.85 4.39
C ILE A 64 -8.42 -2.41 3.62
N ALA A 65 -8.42 -2.33 2.29
CA ALA A 65 -9.52 -2.80 1.45
C ALA A 65 -9.81 -4.31 1.64
N LEU A 66 -8.77 -5.12 1.86
CA LEU A 66 -8.87 -6.56 2.14
C LEU A 66 -9.11 -6.93 3.61
N ASN A 67 -9.19 -5.96 4.54
CA ASN A 67 -9.28 -6.21 5.99
C ASN A 67 -8.15 -7.09 6.57
N LYS A 68 -6.90 -6.90 6.11
CA LYS A 68 -5.72 -7.69 6.53
C LYS A 68 -4.94 -7.03 7.68
N ALA A 69 -5.56 -7.02 8.85
CA ALA A 69 -5.09 -6.30 10.03
C ALA A 69 -3.63 -6.61 10.44
N GLU A 70 -3.29 -7.90 10.55
CA GLU A 70 -1.97 -8.36 10.99
C GLU A 70 -0.82 -7.91 10.07
N GLN A 71 -1.10 -7.80 8.77
CA GLN A 71 -0.12 -7.32 7.79
C GLN A 71 -0.12 -5.79 7.69
N LEU A 72 -1.25 -5.13 7.95
CA LEU A 72 -1.33 -3.68 7.88
C LEU A 72 -0.31 -3.00 8.81
N LYS A 73 -0.12 -3.53 10.03
CA LYS A 73 0.79 -2.96 11.02
C LYS A 73 2.24 -2.83 10.51
N ILE A 74 2.78 -3.88 9.91
CA ILE A 74 4.17 -3.87 9.41
C ILE A 74 4.33 -2.95 8.19
N HIS A 75 3.29 -2.84 7.35
CA HIS A 75 3.32 -1.96 6.19
C HIS A 75 3.09 -0.48 6.54
N LEU A 76 2.37 -0.19 7.63
CA LEU A 76 2.34 1.15 8.22
C LEU A 76 3.74 1.56 8.71
N TRP A 77 4.49 0.64 9.34
CA TRP A 77 5.89 0.90 9.70
C TRP A 77 6.72 1.26 8.47
N GLY A 78 6.64 0.45 7.42
CA GLY A 78 7.32 0.73 6.15
C GLY A 78 6.95 2.09 5.58
N LEU A 79 5.66 2.46 5.57
CA LEU A 79 5.21 3.77 5.10
C LEU A 79 5.85 4.92 5.90
N PHE A 80 5.82 4.87 7.24
CA PHE A 80 6.44 5.90 8.08
C PHE A 80 7.96 5.97 7.91
N TYR A 81 8.63 4.81 7.80
CA TYR A 81 10.07 4.74 7.57
C TYR A 81 10.47 5.37 6.23
N GLN A 82 9.60 5.31 5.21
CA GLN A 82 9.78 5.99 3.92
C GLN A 82 9.34 7.46 3.90
N GLY A 83 9.11 8.08 5.06
CA GLY A 83 8.71 9.48 5.17
C GLY A 83 7.20 9.73 4.99
N GLY A 84 6.39 8.67 5.06
CA GLY A 84 4.95 8.81 5.27
C GLY A 84 4.65 9.48 6.61
N SER A 85 3.52 10.18 6.69
CA SER A 85 3.12 10.92 7.86
C SER A 85 1.79 10.40 8.43
N ALA A 86 1.52 10.72 9.70
CA ALA A 86 0.19 10.51 10.28
C ALA A 86 -0.90 11.18 9.44
N GLN A 87 -0.63 12.37 8.89
CA GLN A 87 -1.57 13.10 8.04
C GLN A 87 -1.87 12.34 6.75
N ASP A 88 -0.88 11.66 6.15
CA ASP A 88 -1.09 10.87 4.92
C ASP A 88 -2.11 9.75 5.18
N ILE A 89 -2.01 9.10 6.35
CA ILE A 89 -2.97 8.08 6.78
C ILE A 89 -4.36 8.67 7.05
N LEU A 90 -4.43 9.82 7.72
CA LEU A 90 -5.70 10.48 7.99
C LEU A 90 -6.41 10.86 6.68
N ASN A 91 -5.65 11.44 5.74
CA ASN A 91 -6.14 11.80 4.41
C ASN A 91 -6.60 10.56 3.64
N LEU A 92 -5.82 9.47 3.67
CA LEU A 92 -6.19 8.18 3.09
C LEU A 92 -7.52 7.67 3.64
N LEU A 93 -7.65 7.56 4.97
CA LEU A 93 -8.85 7.01 5.60
C LEU A 93 -10.07 7.88 5.36
N ALA A 94 -9.91 9.21 5.45
CA ALA A 94 -11.00 10.13 5.22
C ALA A 94 -11.46 10.10 3.76
N TYR A 95 -10.53 10.02 2.80
CA TYR A 95 -10.86 9.84 1.40
C TYR A 95 -11.54 8.48 1.14
N MET A 96 -11.01 7.41 1.73
CA MET A 96 -11.61 6.08 1.65
C MET A 96 -13.03 6.05 2.24
N LYS A 97 -13.26 6.78 3.33
CA LYS A 97 -14.58 6.97 3.93
C LYS A 97 -15.55 7.65 2.96
N GLN A 98 -15.11 8.71 2.28
CA GLN A 98 -15.92 9.42 1.28
C GLN A 98 -16.31 8.55 0.09
N GLN A 99 -15.42 7.64 -0.32
CA GLN A 99 -15.69 6.69 -1.41
C GLN A 99 -16.58 5.50 -0.98
N GLY A 100 -17.03 5.47 0.28
CA GLY A 100 -18.00 4.49 0.78
C GLY A 100 -17.36 3.23 1.40
N TYR A 101 -16.07 3.22 1.73
CA TYR A 101 -15.39 2.04 2.30
C TYR A 101 -15.59 1.87 3.81
N LEU A 102 -16.73 2.29 4.37
CA LEU A 102 -17.00 2.34 5.81
C LEU A 102 -16.71 1.02 6.54
N ALA A 103 -17.18 -0.11 6.01
CA ALA A 103 -16.97 -1.43 6.63
C ALA A 103 -15.51 -1.96 6.56
N ARG A 104 -14.60 -1.24 5.90
CA ARG A 104 -13.17 -1.58 5.78
C ARG A 104 -12.29 -0.69 6.64
N ILE A 105 -12.71 0.55 6.89
CA ILE A 105 -11.91 1.52 7.65
C ILE A 105 -11.96 1.27 9.16
N ASP A 106 -13.03 0.71 9.73
CA ASP A 106 -13.16 0.55 11.19
C ASP A 106 -12.02 -0.28 11.80
N LYS A 107 -11.62 -1.37 11.12
CA LYS A 107 -10.48 -2.20 11.55
C LYS A 107 -9.15 -1.47 11.38
N ALA A 108 -9.01 -0.66 10.33
CA ALA A 108 -7.81 0.13 10.10
C ALA A 108 -7.63 1.18 11.20
N ILE A 109 -8.71 1.81 11.65
CA ILE A 109 -8.71 2.79 12.75
C ILE A 109 -8.21 2.14 14.03
N ALA A 110 -8.75 0.98 14.42
CA ALA A 110 -8.31 0.27 15.62
C ALA A 110 -6.81 -0.08 15.59
N ILE A 111 -6.31 -0.53 14.43
CA ILE A 111 -4.88 -0.83 14.26
C ILE A 111 -4.04 0.43 14.40
N LEU A 112 -4.50 1.56 13.87
CA LEU A 112 -3.79 2.83 13.96
C LEU A 112 -3.73 3.35 15.39
N GLU A 113 -4.79 3.20 16.18
CA GLU A 113 -4.80 3.54 17.61
C GLU A 113 -3.79 2.70 18.40
N MET A 114 -3.69 1.40 18.09
CA MET A 114 -2.68 0.51 18.69
C MET A 114 -1.26 0.90 18.25
N ALA A 115 -1.09 1.10 16.94
CA ALA A 115 0.14 1.47 16.29
C ALA A 115 0.69 2.82 16.75
N GLN A 116 -0.19 3.79 17.08
CA GLN A 116 0.21 5.10 17.58
C GLN A 116 1.16 4.98 18.79
N LYS A 117 0.87 4.06 19.71
CA LYS A 117 1.69 3.86 20.91
C LYS A 117 3.11 3.44 20.57
N GLU A 118 3.28 2.65 19.51
CA GLU A 118 4.57 2.11 19.07
C GLU A 118 5.33 3.10 18.17
N PHE A 119 4.60 3.85 17.33
CA PHE A 119 5.16 4.81 16.38
C PHE A 119 5.39 6.21 16.93
N ASN A 120 5.11 6.48 18.20
CA ASN A 120 5.25 7.81 18.82
C ASN A 120 6.63 8.47 18.59
N HIS A 121 7.69 7.68 18.43
CA HIS A 121 9.04 8.18 18.15
C HIS A 121 9.29 8.52 16.65
N LEU A 122 8.44 8.01 15.75
CA LEU A 122 8.52 8.21 14.29
C LEU A 122 7.48 9.22 13.78
N THR A 123 6.39 9.45 14.50
CA THR A 123 5.32 10.36 14.09
C THR A 123 5.35 11.66 14.90
N LYS A 124 5.60 12.80 14.26
CA LYS A 124 5.57 14.14 14.92
C LYS A 124 4.17 14.62 15.33
N ARG A 125 3.09 13.88 15.05
CA ARG A 125 1.68 14.25 15.32
C ARG A 125 0.86 13.08 15.86
N SER A 126 -0.12 13.39 16.71
CA SER A 126 -1.07 12.43 17.25
C SER A 126 -2.03 11.90 16.17
N LEU A 127 -2.26 10.59 16.12
CA LEU A 127 -3.30 9.93 15.33
C LEU A 127 -4.70 10.07 15.97
N SER A 128 -4.85 10.76 17.11
CA SER A 128 -6.14 10.93 17.82
C SER A 128 -7.22 11.70 17.06
N ASN A 129 -6.91 12.29 15.91
CA ASN A 129 -7.79 13.18 15.15
C ASN A 129 -8.33 12.55 13.84
N VAL A 130 -8.40 11.23 13.73
CA VAL A 130 -8.98 10.54 12.54
C VAL A 130 -10.37 11.07 12.16
N ASN A 131 -11.10 11.62 13.12
CA ASN A 131 -12.45 12.15 12.93
C ASN A 131 -12.53 13.64 12.55
N GLN A 132 -11.43 14.40 12.49
CA GLN A 132 -11.48 15.83 12.19
C GLN A 132 -10.70 16.22 10.93
N THR A 133 -11.50 16.73 9.98
CA THR A 133 -11.20 17.60 8.82
C THR A 133 -10.11 17.14 7.85
N LEU A 134 -10.56 16.84 6.64
CA LEU A 134 -9.74 16.64 5.45
C LEU A 134 -8.89 17.89 5.19
N ILE A 135 -7.57 17.74 5.20
CA ILE A 135 -6.69 18.73 4.59
C ILE A 135 -6.33 18.17 3.21
N PHE A 136 -7.09 18.59 2.22
CA PHE A 136 -6.75 18.32 0.83
C PHE A 136 -5.60 19.26 0.43
N ASP A 137 -4.38 18.78 0.59
CA ASP A 137 -3.24 19.22 -0.22
C ASP A 137 -3.53 18.90 -1.72
N ASP A 138 -2.89 19.61 -2.64
CA ASP A 138 -2.87 19.44 -4.11
C ASP A 138 -2.25 18.10 -4.57
N GLN A 139 -2.32 17.05 -3.74
CA GLN A 139 -1.83 15.69 -4.02
C GLN A 139 -2.78 14.91 -4.94
N VAL A 140 -2.99 15.41 -6.16
CA VAL A 140 -3.85 14.78 -7.17
C VAL A 140 -3.40 13.35 -7.46
N LYS A 141 -2.09 13.13 -7.62
CA LYS A 141 -1.50 11.79 -7.85
C LYS A 141 -1.88 10.77 -6.78
N GLU A 142 -1.65 11.09 -5.50
CA GLU A 142 -1.91 10.16 -4.41
C GLU A 142 -3.40 9.81 -4.30
N LYS A 143 -4.29 10.80 -4.44
CA LYS A 143 -5.75 10.58 -4.39
C LYS A 143 -6.21 9.61 -5.49
N ARG A 144 -5.75 9.83 -6.73
CA ARG A 144 -6.12 8.96 -7.86
C ARG A 144 -5.52 7.57 -7.75
N MET A 145 -4.30 7.46 -7.24
CA MET A 145 -3.67 6.18 -6.95
C MET A 145 -4.46 5.40 -5.88
N ILE A 146 -4.87 6.06 -4.79
CA ILE A 146 -5.67 5.44 -3.71
C ILE A 146 -6.99 4.89 -4.25
N ASP A 147 -7.74 5.70 -5.01
CA ASP A 147 -9.04 5.29 -5.53
C ASP A 147 -8.90 4.10 -6.49
N LEU A 148 -7.96 4.22 -7.44
CA LEU A 148 -7.69 3.17 -8.41
C LEU A 148 -7.35 1.85 -7.72
N VAL A 149 -6.41 1.86 -6.77
CA VAL A 149 -6.01 0.65 -6.02
C VAL A 149 -7.18 0.07 -5.25
N ALA A 150 -7.94 0.90 -4.53
CA ALA A 150 -9.08 0.42 -3.74
C ALA A 150 -10.15 -0.23 -4.63
N GLN A 151 -10.50 0.36 -5.78
CA GLN A 151 -11.49 -0.23 -6.69
C GLN A 151 -11.00 -1.51 -7.36
N ILE A 152 -9.71 -1.59 -7.72
CA ILE A 152 -9.11 -2.83 -8.23
C ILE A 152 -9.28 -3.95 -7.20
N ILE A 153 -8.92 -3.70 -5.94
CA ILE A 153 -9.04 -4.69 -4.86
C ILE A 153 -10.49 -5.13 -4.62
N LEU A 154 -11.44 -4.21 -4.75
CA LEU A 154 -12.86 -4.51 -4.57
C LEU A 154 -13.51 -5.15 -5.81
N GLY A 155 -12.81 -5.19 -6.95
CA GLY A 155 -13.29 -5.79 -8.19
C GLY A 155 -14.49 -5.06 -8.79
N ASN A 156 -14.70 -3.78 -8.49
CA ASN A 156 -15.81 -3.02 -9.06
C ASN A 156 -15.44 -2.51 -10.45
N HIS A 157 -15.80 -3.26 -11.50
CA HIS A 157 -15.37 -2.99 -12.87
C HIS A 157 -15.73 -1.58 -13.36
N ASP A 158 -16.97 -1.13 -13.17
CA ASP A 158 -17.45 0.18 -13.62
C ASP A 158 -16.68 1.31 -12.91
N LYS A 159 -16.40 1.14 -11.62
CA LYS A 159 -15.61 2.11 -10.86
C LYS A 159 -14.14 2.08 -11.25
N ILE A 160 -13.53 0.92 -11.53
CA ILE A 160 -12.15 0.84 -12.03
C ILE A 160 -12.02 1.61 -13.34
N GLU A 161 -12.95 1.44 -14.27
CA GLU A 161 -12.95 2.18 -15.54
C GLU A 161 -13.06 3.70 -15.30
N THR A 162 -13.95 4.10 -14.39
CA THR A 162 -14.12 5.52 -14.01
C THR A 162 -12.84 6.10 -13.40
N CYS A 163 -12.20 5.39 -12.47
CA CYS A 163 -10.95 5.81 -11.85
C CYS A 163 -9.83 5.95 -12.89
N LEU A 164 -9.69 4.99 -13.82
CA LEU A 164 -8.69 5.03 -14.87
C LEU A 164 -8.89 6.22 -15.82
N LYS A 165 -10.13 6.50 -16.24
CA LYS A 165 -10.44 7.71 -17.03
C LYS A 165 -10.05 8.98 -16.28
N GLN A 166 -10.36 9.05 -14.98
CA GLN A 166 -10.01 10.21 -14.17
C GLN A 166 -8.50 10.38 -13.96
N VAL A 167 -7.75 9.27 -13.80
CA VAL A 167 -6.29 9.26 -13.73
C VAL A 167 -5.68 9.89 -14.99
N ILE A 168 -6.21 9.54 -16.16
CA ILE A 168 -5.76 10.07 -17.45
C ILE A 168 -6.11 11.56 -17.59
N LEU A 169 -7.35 11.94 -17.28
CA LEU A 169 -7.81 13.33 -17.36
C LEU A 169 -7.02 14.27 -16.45
N ASP A 170 -6.64 13.81 -15.27
CA ASP A 170 -5.89 14.60 -14.29
C ASP A 170 -4.38 14.56 -14.53
N HIS A 171 -3.90 13.82 -15.53
CA HIS A 171 -2.48 13.51 -15.74
C HIS A 171 -1.79 13.00 -14.46
N ALA A 172 -2.52 12.23 -13.65
CA ALA A 172 -2.12 11.86 -12.31
C ALA A 172 -1.08 10.73 -12.29
N LEU A 173 -1.19 9.78 -13.23
CA LEU A 173 -0.27 8.64 -13.38
C LEU A 173 -0.05 8.36 -14.88
N THR A 174 1.18 7.97 -15.22
CA THR A 174 1.52 7.40 -16.52
C THR A 174 1.00 5.96 -16.65
N ILE A 175 0.91 5.45 -17.89
CA ILE A 175 0.54 4.05 -18.14
C ILE A 175 1.55 3.10 -17.51
N GLU A 176 2.84 3.45 -17.52
CA GLU A 176 3.91 2.70 -16.88
C GLU A 176 3.72 2.63 -15.36
N GLU A 177 3.36 3.74 -14.71
CA GLU A 177 3.05 3.75 -13.28
C GLU A 177 1.82 2.90 -12.96
N ILE A 178 0.75 2.95 -13.78
CA ILE A 178 -0.42 2.10 -13.60
C ILE A 178 -0.04 0.61 -13.71
N LYS A 179 0.79 0.24 -14.69
CA LYS A 179 1.30 -1.14 -14.83
C LYS A 179 2.16 -1.55 -13.63
N LEU A 180 2.92 -0.64 -13.03
CA LEU A 180 3.69 -0.90 -11.80
C LEU A 180 2.78 -1.09 -10.59
N ILE A 181 1.71 -0.27 -10.48
CA ILE A 181 0.68 -0.43 -9.45
C ILE A 181 0.03 -1.82 -9.56
N LEU A 182 -0.38 -2.22 -10.77
CA LEU A 182 -0.98 -3.53 -11.02
C LEU A 182 -0.05 -4.66 -10.57
N GLN A 183 1.23 -4.65 -10.99
CA GLN A 183 2.22 -5.64 -10.54
C GLN A 183 2.38 -5.69 -9.03
N HIS A 184 2.35 -4.55 -8.35
CA HIS A 184 2.44 -4.48 -6.89
C HIS A 184 1.17 -5.04 -6.23
N VAL A 185 -0.01 -4.74 -6.79
CA VAL A 185 -1.30 -5.30 -6.39
C VAL A 185 -1.36 -6.81 -6.61
N ALA A 186 -0.71 -7.38 -7.63
CA ALA A 186 -0.67 -8.84 -7.79
C ALA A 186 -0.08 -9.55 -6.55
N VAL A 187 0.89 -8.94 -5.88
CA VAL A 187 1.54 -9.51 -4.68
C VAL A 187 0.68 -9.38 -3.44
N TYR A 188 0.03 -8.23 -3.23
CA TYR A 188 -0.71 -7.92 -1.99
C TYR A 188 -2.22 -8.16 -2.09
N GLY A 189 -2.77 -7.98 -3.29
CA GLY A 189 -4.16 -8.20 -3.68
C GLY A 189 -4.44 -9.60 -4.22
N GLY A 190 -3.46 -10.19 -4.88
CA GLY A 190 -3.56 -11.49 -5.55
C GLY A 190 -3.73 -11.37 -7.06
N PHE A 191 -3.18 -12.34 -7.79
CA PHE A 191 -3.10 -12.33 -9.25
C PHE A 191 -4.45 -12.19 -9.98
N PRO A 192 -5.53 -12.91 -9.60
CA PRO A 192 -6.82 -12.75 -10.30
C PRO A 192 -7.42 -11.34 -10.18
N ILE A 193 -7.22 -10.68 -9.04
CA ILE A 193 -7.69 -9.31 -8.81
C ILE A 193 -6.93 -8.33 -9.72
N GLU A 194 -5.61 -8.50 -9.84
CA GLU A 194 -4.79 -7.70 -10.74
C GLU A 194 -5.21 -7.88 -12.21
N MET A 195 -5.42 -9.12 -12.66
CA MET A 195 -5.80 -9.41 -14.05
C MET A 195 -7.12 -8.74 -14.47
N ASN A 196 -8.07 -8.58 -13.54
CA ASN A 196 -9.29 -7.82 -13.81
C ASN A 196 -8.98 -6.34 -14.07
N GLY A 197 -8.08 -5.74 -13.27
CA GLY A 197 -7.62 -4.37 -13.46
C GLY A 197 -6.91 -4.17 -14.80
N LEU A 198 -6.02 -5.09 -15.17
CA LEU A 198 -5.33 -5.07 -16.46
C LEU A 198 -6.29 -5.19 -17.65
N SER A 199 -7.30 -6.07 -17.56
CA SER A 199 -8.32 -6.24 -18.59
C SER A 199 -9.09 -4.94 -18.86
N ILE A 200 -9.40 -4.18 -17.81
CA ILE A 200 -10.09 -2.89 -17.94
C ILE A 200 -9.16 -1.81 -18.50
N LEU A 201 -7.91 -1.74 -18.03
CA LEU A 201 -6.91 -0.83 -18.57
C LEU A 201 -6.75 -0.98 -20.09
N ASN A 202 -6.63 -2.22 -20.58
CA ASN A 202 -6.47 -2.53 -22.00
C ASN A 202 -7.68 -2.14 -22.88
N LYS A 203 -8.85 -1.85 -22.29
CA LYS A 203 -10.02 -1.33 -23.03
C LYS A 203 -9.99 0.18 -23.19
N ILE A 204 -9.20 0.88 -22.36
CA ILE A 204 -9.14 2.34 -22.29
C ILE A 204 -7.99 2.90 -23.12
N ILE A 205 -6.87 2.17 -23.19
CA ILE A 205 -5.63 2.60 -23.86
C ILE A 205 -5.48 2.09 -25.29
#